data_AF-A0A192D8W6-F1
#
_entry.id   AF-A0A192D8W6-F1
#
_cell.length_a   1.000
_cell.length_b   1.000
_cell.length_c   1.000
_cell.angle_alpha   90.00
_cell.angle_beta   90.00
_cell.angle_gamma   90.00
#
_symmetry.space_group_name_H-M   'P 1'
#
loop_
_entity.id
_entity.type
_entity.pdbx_description
1 polymer ?
#
loop_
_entity_poly.entity_id
_entity_poly.type
_entity_poly.pdbx_seq_one_letter_code
_entity_poly.pdbx_strand_id
1 'polypeptide(L)'
;MNERSPHTAPALPSAARALGYAGLLPQIFCVAMVLAGHEWRYAALAGGFAYSAAIFSFLGGVWWGQAVQSGRATTGAYLLAVMPSLLAVGLFLPWSFGWDWPGPALLYLGALILGSPLIDRGLGFAGADFLKLRWHLSIGLGSLTIALGLLAPQVL
;
A
#
# COMPACT_ATOMS: atom_id res chain seq x y z
N MET A 1 9.95 -41.83 19.40
CA MET A 1 8.83 -41.48 18.51
C MET A 1 8.33 -40.12 18.96
N ASN A 2 8.76 -39.03 18.34
CA ASN A 2 8.37 -37.67 18.75
C ASN A 2 7.23 -37.23 17.82
N GLU A 3 6.00 -37.30 18.32
CA GLU A 3 4.81 -36.88 17.58
C GLU A 3 4.84 -35.36 17.42
N ARG A 4 5.16 -34.89 16.20
CA ARG A 4 4.93 -33.50 15.82
C ARG A 4 3.43 -33.31 15.68
N SER A 5 2.80 -32.66 16.67
CA SER A 5 1.47 -32.08 16.54
C SER A 5 1.38 -31.27 15.23
N PRO A 6 0.24 -31.30 14.52
CA PRO A 6 0.08 -30.49 13.31
C PRO A 6 0.27 -29.03 13.71
N HIS A 7 1.36 -28.41 13.23
CA HIS A 7 1.64 -27.00 13.49
C HIS A 7 0.54 -26.17 12.81
N THR A 8 -0.52 -25.84 13.53
CA THR A 8 -1.41 -24.74 13.17
C THR A 8 -0.51 -23.52 13.06
N ALA A 9 -0.41 -22.93 11.85
CA ALA A 9 0.36 -21.72 11.66
C ALA A 9 -0.09 -20.68 12.71
N PRO A 10 0.85 -20.01 13.40
CA PRO A 10 0.48 -19.09 14.48
C PRO A 10 -0.43 -17.99 13.92
N ALA A 11 -1.58 -17.82 14.56
CA ALA A 11 -2.55 -16.80 14.19
C ALA A 11 -1.92 -15.40 14.25
N LEU A 12 -2.33 -14.51 13.35
CA LEU A 12 -1.79 -13.14 13.30
C LEU A 12 -2.00 -12.42 14.65
N PRO A 13 -0.94 -11.90 15.30
CA PRO A 13 -1.08 -11.20 16.57
C PRO A 13 -2.11 -10.06 16.51
N SER A 14 -2.89 -9.89 17.58
CA SER A 14 -3.93 -8.85 17.66
C SER A 14 -3.37 -7.44 17.46
N ALA A 15 -2.18 -7.15 18.01
CA ALA A 15 -1.49 -5.88 17.83
C ALA A 15 -1.15 -5.61 16.35
N ALA A 16 -0.65 -6.61 15.61
CA ALA A 16 -0.34 -6.46 14.19
C ALA A 16 -1.58 -6.15 13.36
N ARG A 17 -2.72 -6.78 13.69
CA ARG A 17 -4.02 -6.51 13.07
C ARG A 17 -4.51 -5.10 13.36
N ALA A 18 -4.48 -4.68 14.62
CA ALA A 18 -4.94 -3.36 15.04
C ALA A 18 -4.11 -2.25 14.39
N LEU A 19 -2.77 -2.37 14.42
CA LEU A 19 -1.87 -1.43 13.78
C LEU A 19 -2.04 -1.41 12.25
N GLY A 20 -2.30 -2.57 11.64
CA GLY A 20 -2.62 -2.66 10.22
C GLY A 20 -3.80 -1.77 9.83
N TYR A 21 -4.91 -1.86 10.55
CA TYR A 21 -6.08 -1.00 10.29
C TYR A 21 -5.86 0.46 10.69
N ALA A 22 -5.12 0.72 11.78
CA ALA A 22 -4.75 2.08 12.17
C ALA A 22 -3.93 2.80 11.08
N GLY A 23 -3.20 2.04 10.26
CA GLY A 23 -2.53 2.54 9.06
C GLY A 23 -3.47 3.12 7.98
N LEU A 24 -4.79 3.02 8.12
CA LEU A 24 -5.72 3.71 7.21
C LEU A 24 -6.02 5.15 7.67
N LEU A 25 -5.81 5.45 8.95
CA LEU A 25 -6.20 6.74 9.56
C LEU A 25 -5.57 7.95 8.87
N PRO A 26 -4.27 7.97 8.50
CA PRO A 26 -3.70 9.15 7.84
C PRO A 26 -4.36 9.44 6.49
N GLN A 27 -4.70 8.41 5.72
CA GLN A 27 -5.36 8.58 4.43
C GLN A 27 -6.82 9.03 4.60
N ILE A 28 -7.54 8.47 5.58
CA ILE A 28 -8.90 8.91 5.95
C ILE A 28 -8.89 10.39 6.31
N PHE A 29 -7.92 10.82 7.11
CA PHE A 29 -7.77 12.23 7.51
C PHE A 29 -7.53 13.15 6.30
N CYS A 30 -6.67 12.74 5.36
CA CYS A 30 -6.44 13.50 4.13
C CYS A 30 -7.73 13.68 3.31
N VAL A 31 -8.51 12.61 3.11
CA VAL A 31 -9.81 12.67 2.42
C VAL A 31 -10.79 13.59 3.16
N ALA A 32 -10.88 13.47 4.49
CA ALA A 32 -11.77 14.30 5.30
C ALA A 32 -11.42 15.79 5.20
N MET A 33 -10.13 16.15 5.22
CA MET A 33 -9.70 17.54 5.05
C MET A 33 -10.10 18.13 3.70
N VAL A 34 -10.05 17.32 2.62
CA VAL A 34 -10.51 17.73 1.29
C VAL A 34 -12.00 17.96 1.24
N LEU A 35 -12.79 17.00 1.74
CA LEU A 35 -14.24 17.10 1.79
C LEU A 35 -14.74 18.25 2.68
N ALA A 36 -14.03 18.56 3.76
CA ALA A 36 -14.38 19.64 4.67
C ALA A 36 -14.03 21.04 4.13
N GLY A 37 -13.40 21.16 2.97
CA GLY A 37 -13.02 22.46 2.42
C GLY A 37 -11.88 23.15 3.20
N HIS A 38 -11.07 22.39 3.95
CA HIS A 38 -10.05 22.96 4.84
C HIS A 38 -9.03 23.86 4.11
N GLU A 39 -8.36 24.78 4.78
CA GLU A 39 -7.33 25.61 4.14
C GLU A 39 -6.13 24.80 3.66
N TRP A 40 -5.83 23.67 4.32
CA TRP A 40 -4.66 22.83 4.04
C TRP A 40 -4.94 21.70 3.04
N ARG A 41 -5.95 21.88 2.18
CA ARG A 41 -6.37 20.87 1.20
C ARG A 41 -5.26 20.42 0.27
N TYR A 42 -4.42 21.34 -0.19
CA TYR A 42 -3.28 20.99 -1.03
C TYR A 42 -2.26 20.13 -0.27
N ALA A 43 -1.97 20.48 0.99
CA ALA A 43 -1.11 19.66 1.84
C ALA A 43 -1.73 18.29 2.14
N ALA A 44 -3.06 18.19 2.24
CA ALA A 44 -3.79 16.92 2.36
C ALA A 44 -3.58 16.03 1.12
N LEU A 45 -3.66 16.60 -0.08
CA LEU A 45 -3.40 15.88 -1.32
C LEU A 45 -1.95 15.38 -1.39
N ALA A 46 -0.99 16.28 -1.13
CA ALA A 46 0.43 15.96 -1.15
C ALA A 46 0.82 14.92 -0.08
N GLY A 47 0.29 15.10 1.14
CA GLY A 47 0.49 14.19 2.26
C GLY A 47 -0.13 12.82 2.03
N GLY A 48 -1.34 12.77 1.46
CA GLY A 48 -2.01 11.52 1.09
C GLY A 48 -1.26 10.76 0.00
N PHE A 49 -0.71 11.47 -1.00
CA PHE A 49 0.20 10.86 -1.98
C PHE A 49 1.44 10.29 -1.30
N ALA A 50 2.16 11.11 -0.52
CA ALA A 50 3.40 10.73 0.13
C ALA A 50 3.21 9.50 1.05
N TYR A 51 2.14 9.49 1.83
CA TYR A 51 1.80 8.38 2.72
C TYR A 51 1.49 7.09 1.95
N SER A 52 0.62 7.19 0.93
CA SER A 52 0.26 6.04 0.09
C SER A 52 1.49 5.48 -0.64
N ALA A 53 2.38 6.35 -1.11
CA ALA A 53 3.61 5.99 -1.81
C ALA A 53 4.60 5.28 -0.86
N ALA A 54 4.73 5.77 0.37
CA ALA A 54 5.55 5.15 1.40
C ALA A 54 5.04 3.75 1.75
N ILE A 55 3.72 3.58 1.94
CA ILE A 55 3.14 2.25 2.16
C ILE A 55 3.38 1.36 0.95
N PHE A 56 3.11 1.83 -0.27
CA PHE A 56 3.29 1.02 -1.47
C PHE A 56 4.74 0.53 -1.61
N SER A 57 5.72 1.41 -1.37
CA SER A 57 7.15 1.06 -1.29
C SER A 57 7.44 0.02 -0.20
N PHE A 58 6.86 0.19 0.99
CA PHE A 58 6.99 -0.77 2.10
C PHE A 58 6.52 -2.18 1.72
N LEU A 59 5.46 -2.32 0.91
CA LEU A 59 5.00 -3.63 0.43
C LEU A 59 6.04 -4.37 -0.40
N GLY A 60 6.79 -3.64 -1.23
CA GLY A 60 7.93 -4.20 -1.94
C GLY A 60 8.94 -4.81 -0.97
N GLY A 61 9.25 -4.09 0.11
CA GLY A 61 10.08 -4.61 1.22
C GLY A 61 9.48 -5.85 1.89
N VAL A 62 8.16 -5.91 2.08
CA VAL A 62 7.48 -7.10 2.61
C VAL A 62 7.65 -8.30 1.68
N TRP A 63 7.42 -8.13 0.37
CA TRP A 63 7.62 -9.20 -0.62
C TRP A 63 9.07 -9.68 -0.64
N TRP A 64 10.03 -8.75 -0.58
CA TRP A 64 11.45 -9.08 -0.49
C TRP A 64 11.76 -9.91 0.76
N GLY A 65 11.31 -9.46 1.94
CA GLY A 65 11.54 -10.14 3.20
C GLY A 65 10.90 -11.53 3.24
N GLN A 66 9.70 -11.68 2.68
CA GLN A 66 9.03 -12.98 2.53
C GLN A 66 9.76 -13.89 1.54
N ALA A 67 10.24 -13.34 0.42
CA ALA A 67 11.02 -14.08 -0.57
C ALA A 67 12.31 -14.66 0.04
N VAL A 68 13.06 -13.85 0.80
CA VAL A 68 14.27 -14.29 1.54
C VAL A 68 13.92 -15.41 2.53
N GLN A 69 12.89 -15.22 3.35
CA GLN A 69 12.49 -16.21 4.35
C GLN A 69 11.97 -17.51 3.74
N SER A 70 11.41 -17.46 2.53
CA SER A 70 10.83 -18.64 1.88
C SER A 70 11.87 -19.67 1.43
N GLY A 71 13.12 -19.24 1.19
CA GLY A 71 14.18 -20.09 0.62
C GLY A 71 13.92 -20.63 -0.79
N ARG A 72 12.80 -20.25 -1.42
CA ARG A 72 12.33 -20.77 -2.72
C ARG A 72 12.11 -19.68 -3.78
N ALA A 73 12.52 -18.45 -3.49
CA ALA A 73 12.31 -17.31 -4.37
C ALA A 73 13.30 -17.29 -5.54
N THR A 74 12.83 -16.83 -6.70
CA THR A 74 13.66 -16.57 -7.88
C THR A 74 14.08 -15.10 -7.94
N THR A 75 15.06 -14.77 -8.79
CA THR A 75 15.45 -13.37 -9.07
C THR A 75 14.27 -12.49 -9.46
N GLY A 76 13.28 -13.05 -10.16
CA GLY A 76 12.07 -12.33 -10.55
C GLY A 76 11.26 -11.81 -9.37
N ALA A 77 11.22 -12.53 -8.23
CA ALA A 77 10.52 -12.07 -7.02
C ALA A 77 11.18 -10.82 -6.42
N TYR A 78 12.51 -10.74 -6.45
CA TYR A 78 13.27 -9.59 -5.96
C TYR A 78 13.13 -8.38 -6.89
N LEU A 79 13.19 -8.60 -8.21
CA LEU A 79 12.92 -7.52 -9.18
C LEU A 79 11.51 -6.95 -9.00
N LEU A 80 10.52 -7.83 -8.84
CA LEU A 80 9.14 -7.43 -8.58
C LEU A 80 8.99 -6.66 -7.27
N ALA A 81 9.73 -7.05 -6.22
CA ALA A 81 9.75 -6.39 -4.93
C ALA A 81 10.35 -4.97 -4.96
N VAL A 82 11.19 -4.64 -5.95
CA VAL A 82 11.75 -3.28 -6.11
C VAL A 82 10.78 -2.36 -6.86
N MET A 83 9.91 -2.92 -7.70
CA MET A 83 9.00 -2.13 -8.54
C MET A 83 8.15 -1.11 -7.77
N PRO A 84 7.58 -1.40 -6.59
CA PRO A 84 6.77 -0.43 -5.87
C PRO A 84 7.49 0.88 -5.55
N SER A 85 8.76 0.81 -5.13
CA SER A 85 9.57 2.00 -4.82
C SER A 85 9.90 2.81 -6.08
N LEU A 86 10.24 2.13 -7.19
CA LEU A 86 10.53 2.79 -8.47
C LEU A 86 9.30 3.47 -9.05
N LEU A 87 8.15 2.80 -9.00
CA LEU A 87 6.87 3.35 -9.45
C LEU A 87 6.43 4.54 -8.57
N ALA A 88 6.62 4.46 -7.25
CA ALA A 88 6.34 5.58 -6.35
C ALA A 88 7.17 6.83 -6.72
N VAL A 89 8.47 6.66 -7.00
CA VAL A 89 9.33 7.75 -7.48
C VAL A 89 8.87 8.25 -8.85
N GLY A 90 8.57 7.35 -9.79
CA GLY A 90 8.07 7.72 -11.12
C GLY A 90 6.78 8.54 -11.07
N LEU A 91 5.85 8.19 -10.18
CA LEU A 91 4.58 8.90 -9.97
C LEU A 91 4.76 10.27 -9.28
N PHE A 92 5.91 10.51 -8.66
CA PHE A 92 6.25 11.81 -8.06
C PHE A 92 6.85 12.79 -9.08
N LEU A 93 7.54 12.29 -10.12
CA LEU A 93 8.22 13.11 -11.12
C LEU A 93 7.36 14.19 -11.82
N PRO A 94 6.06 13.96 -12.14
CA PRO A 94 5.23 15.01 -12.74
C PRO A 94 5.23 16.32 -11.94
N TRP A 95 5.26 16.23 -10.60
CA TRP A 95 5.35 17.42 -9.73
C TRP A 95 6.67 18.17 -9.93
N SER A 96 7.79 17.45 -10.05
CA SER A 96 9.12 18.04 -10.25
C SER A 96 9.28 18.74 -11.59
N PHE A 97 8.48 18.35 -12.60
CA PHE A 97 8.47 18.97 -13.93
C PHE A 97 7.37 20.02 -14.11
N GLY A 98 6.59 20.32 -13.06
CA GLY A 98 5.50 21.30 -13.11
C GLY A 98 4.27 20.84 -13.90
N TRP A 99 4.06 19.54 -14.04
CA TRP A 99 2.87 18.95 -14.67
C TRP A 99 1.73 18.79 -13.65
N ASP A 100 0.54 18.43 -14.16
CA ASP A 100 -0.65 18.17 -13.34
C ASP A 100 -0.40 17.11 -12.25
N TRP A 101 -0.48 17.53 -10.99
CA TRP A 101 -0.18 16.70 -9.81
C TRP A 101 -0.95 17.21 -8.58
N PRO A 102 -1.36 16.35 -7.62
CA PRO A 102 -1.18 14.89 -7.54
C PRO A 102 -2.33 14.05 -8.10
N GLY A 103 -3.38 14.66 -8.66
CA GLY A 103 -4.62 13.98 -9.05
C GLY A 103 -4.40 12.67 -9.84
N PRO A 104 -3.80 12.71 -11.05
CA PRO A 104 -3.54 11.52 -11.83
C PRO A 104 -2.64 10.51 -11.12
N ALA A 105 -1.60 10.98 -10.42
CA ALA A 105 -0.66 10.14 -9.69
C ALA A 105 -1.33 9.34 -8.56
N LEU A 106 -2.28 9.95 -7.83
CA LEU A 106 -3.10 9.30 -6.81
C LEU A 106 -3.98 8.19 -7.40
N LEU A 107 -4.56 8.38 -8.60
CA LEU A 107 -5.36 7.37 -9.26
C LEU A 107 -4.53 6.13 -9.60
N TYR A 108 -3.38 6.31 -10.25
CA TYR A 108 -2.47 5.21 -10.58
C TYR A 108 -1.94 4.51 -9.33
N LEU A 109 -1.50 5.27 -8.34
CA LEU A 109 -0.99 4.73 -7.08
C LEU A 109 -2.05 3.91 -6.34
N GLY A 110 -3.27 4.43 -6.24
CA GLY A 110 -4.37 3.72 -5.61
C GLY A 110 -4.74 2.43 -6.35
N ALA A 111 -4.75 2.42 -7.68
CA ALA A 111 -4.97 1.23 -8.49
C ALA A 111 -3.87 0.15 -8.28
N LEU A 112 -2.60 0.58 -8.22
CA LEU A 112 -1.47 -0.31 -7.92
C LEU A 112 -1.58 -0.92 -6.52
N ILE A 113 -1.98 -0.12 -5.52
CA ILE A 113 -2.22 -0.61 -4.15
C ILE A 113 -3.38 -1.61 -4.13
N LEU A 114 -4.50 -1.32 -4.82
CA LEU A 114 -5.64 -2.24 -4.94
C LEU A 114 -5.24 -3.59 -5.55
N GLY A 115 -4.41 -3.56 -6.60
CA GLY A 115 -3.94 -4.76 -7.29
C GLY A 115 -2.88 -5.55 -6.51
N SER A 116 -2.18 -4.92 -5.55
CA SER A 116 -1.04 -5.54 -4.85
C SER A 116 -1.31 -6.91 -4.20
N PRO A 117 -2.49 -7.22 -3.61
CA PRO A 117 -2.76 -8.55 -3.05
C PRO A 117 -2.76 -9.68 -4.08
N LEU A 118 -2.96 -9.38 -5.36
CA LEU A 118 -2.84 -10.37 -6.44
C LEU A 118 -1.38 -10.81 -6.60
N ILE A 119 -0.44 -9.90 -6.37
CA ILE A 119 0.99 -10.19 -6.37
C ILE A 119 1.36 -11.05 -5.16
N ASP A 120 0.85 -10.71 -3.97
CA ASP A 120 1.03 -11.54 -2.76
C ASP A 120 0.58 -12.98 -3.01
N ARG A 121 -0.59 -13.16 -3.65
CA ARG A 121 -1.14 -14.46 -4.02
C ARG A 121 -0.29 -15.17 -5.08
N GLY A 122 0.21 -14.45 -6.09
CA GLY A 122 1.05 -14.99 -7.15
C GLY A 122 2.42 -15.46 -6.67
N LEU A 123 3.03 -14.74 -5.73
CA LEU A 123 4.28 -15.14 -5.07
C LEU A 123 4.07 -16.32 -4.11
N GLY A 124 2.92 -16.34 -3.43
CA GLY A 124 2.49 -17.42 -2.56
C GLY A 124 3.33 -17.58 -1.28
N PHE A 125 4.18 -16.61 -0.92
CA PHE A 125 5.00 -16.67 0.28
C PHE A 125 4.21 -16.31 1.56
N ALA A 126 3.12 -15.56 1.40
CA ALA A 126 2.31 -15.06 2.50
C ALA A 126 1.44 -16.15 3.16
N GLY A 127 1.40 -16.15 4.49
CA GLY A 127 0.42 -16.94 5.24
C GLY A 127 -1.02 -16.43 5.04
N ALA A 128 -2.00 -17.32 5.19
CA ALA A 128 -3.41 -17.03 4.89
C ALA A 128 -3.99 -15.86 5.70
N ASP A 129 -3.70 -15.78 7.00
CA ASP A 129 -4.20 -14.70 7.87
C ASP A 129 -3.62 -13.34 7.48
N PHE A 130 -2.33 -13.29 7.15
CA PHE A 130 -1.69 -12.07 6.66
C PHE A 130 -2.29 -11.65 5.32
N LEU A 131 -2.51 -12.60 4.40
CA LEU A 131 -3.11 -12.30 3.10
C LEU A 131 -4.55 -11.76 3.24
N LYS A 132 -5.36 -12.29 4.17
CA LYS A 132 -6.70 -11.76 4.46
C LYS A 132 -6.64 -10.32 4.94
N LEU A 133 -5.75 -10.01 5.89
CA LEU A 133 -5.54 -8.64 6.34
C LEU A 133 -5.06 -7.75 5.18
N ARG A 134 -4.11 -8.24 4.38
CA ARG A 134 -3.55 -7.54 3.22
C ARG A 134 -4.65 -7.09 2.25
N TRP A 135 -5.62 -7.96 1.94
CA TRP A 135 -6.77 -7.60 1.12
C TRP A 135 -7.56 -6.43 1.68
N HIS A 136 -7.93 -6.46 2.97
CA HIS A 136 -8.68 -5.37 3.57
C HIS A 136 -7.91 -4.05 3.56
N LEU A 137 -6.62 -4.09 3.89
CA LEU A 137 -5.78 -2.88 3.93
C LEU A 137 -5.55 -2.31 2.53
N SER A 138 -5.31 -3.15 1.53
CA SER A 138 -5.17 -2.71 0.14
C SER A 138 -6.46 -2.11 -0.41
N ILE A 139 -7.60 -2.76 -0.16
CA ILE A 139 -8.91 -2.25 -0.59
C ILE A 139 -9.18 -0.90 0.07
N GLY A 140 -9.01 -0.82 1.39
CA GLY A 140 -9.22 0.42 2.15
C GLY A 140 -8.30 1.54 1.67
N LEU A 141 -6.99 1.34 1.73
CA LEU A 141 -6.02 2.37 1.36
C LEU A 141 -6.14 2.74 -0.11
N GLY A 142 -6.13 1.76 -1.02
CA GLY A 142 -6.20 2.00 -2.45
C GLY A 142 -7.46 2.76 -2.86
N SER A 143 -8.62 2.42 -2.28
CA SER A 143 -9.88 3.14 -2.55
C SER A 143 -9.84 4.58 -2.01
N LEU A 144 -9.29 4.79 -0.81
CA LEU A 144 -9.13 6.14 -0.25
C LEU A 144 -8.13 6.99 -1.07
N THR A 145 -7.05 6.38 -1.57
CA THR A 145 -6.08 7.04 -2.45
C THR A 145 -6.72 7.44 -3.78
N ILE A 146 -7.53 6.56 -4.40
CA ILE A 146 -8.30 6.89 -5.60
C ILE A 146 -9.30 8.01 -5.32
N ALA A 147 -10.06 7.92 -4.23
CA ALA A 147 -11.02 8.95 -3.84
C ALA A 147 -10.34 10.31 -3.70
N LEU A 148 -9.17 10.36 -3.06
CA LEU A 148 -8.38 11.59 -2.93
C LEU A 148 -7.95 12.13 -4.30
N GLY A 149 -7.55 11.26 -5.23
CA GLY A 149 -7.24 11.63 -6.62
C GLY A 149 -8.42 12.20 -7.40
N LEU A 150 -9.62 11.62 -7.21
CA LEU A 150 -10.87 12.12 -7.81
C LEU A 150 -11.32 13.46 -7.23
N LEU A 151 -10.97 13.74 -5.97
CA LEU A 151 -11.26 15.01 -5.30
C LEU A 151 -10.23 16.11 -5.63
N ALA A 152 -9.09 15.78 -6.23
CA ALA A 152 -8.02 16.74 -6.52
C ALA A 152 -8.47 17.98 -7.32
N PRO A 153 -9.38 17.90 -8.32
CA PRO A 153 -9.87 19.08 -9.05
C PRO A 153 -10.64 20.10 -8.20
N GLN A 154 -11.00 19.77 -6.95
CA GLN A 154 -11.65 20.70 -6.02
C GLN A 154 -10.65 21.58 -5.25
N VAL A 155 -9.35 21.32 -5.44
CA VAL A 155 -8.25 21.90 -4.68
C VAL A 155 -7.25 22.63 -5.57
N LEU A 156 -6.97 22.06 -6.76
CA LEU A 156 -6.09 22.63 -7.79
C LEU A 156 -6.85 23.67 -8.62
#